data_AF-A0A1H9PPI2-F1
#
_entry.id   AF-A0A1H9PPI2-F1
#
_cell.length_a   1.000
_cell.length_b   1.000
_cell.length_c   1.000
_cell.angle_alpha   90.00
_cell.angle_beta   90.00
_cell.angle_gamma   90.00
#
_symmetry.space_group_name_H-M   'P 1'
#
loop_
_entity.id
_entity.type
_entity.pdbx_description
1 polymer ?
#
loop_
_entity_poly.entity_id
_entity_poly.type
_entity_poly.pdbx_seq_one_letter_code
_entity_poly.pdbx_strand_id
1 'polypeptide(L)'
;MAKQRPPLLVVDGYNVIYKSPRYTSVMDESDGHDPFMRAREMLIGDVAAYAQGRYAPIVVFDAAGNVSPDRPNLTRAGVKTIFSQTGETADAVIERLVSDARRENRDVTVVTSDNTIRATVGGIPVTRISSDVLVSDVGDIVQDVERANDERNHVRFTLEDRLDPKTRAKLDALLGRR
;
A
#
# COMPACT_ATOMS: atom_id res chain seq x y z
N MET A 1 29.37 9.45 3.91
CA MET A 1 28.34 9.72 2.90
C MET A 1 27.00 9.73 3.60
N ALA A 2 26.27 10.85 3.65
CA ALA A 2 24.92 10.85 4.23
C ALA A 2 24.02 9.95 3.38
N LYS A 3 23.32 9.00 4.01
CA LYS A 3 22.39 8.09 3.32
C LYS A 3 21.25 8.95 2.77
N GLN A 4 21.19 9.14 1.45
CA GLN A 4 20.09 9.88 0.83
C GLN A 4 18.77 9.20 1.21
N ARG A 5 17.79 10.00 1.66
CA ARG A 5 16.46 9.49 2.00
C ARG A 5 15.80 8.97 0.72
N PRO A 6 15.11 7.81 0.76
CA PRO A 6 14.41 7.31 -0.42
C PRO A 6 13.33 8.32 -0.87
N PRO A 7 12.99 8.41 -2.16
CA PRO A 7 11.89 9.24 -2.66
C PRO A 7 10.59 9.05 -1.87
N LEU A 8 9.78 10.09 -1.76
CA LEU A 8 8.49 10.04 -1.08
C LEU A 8 7.41 9.57 -2.05
N LEU A 9 6.57 8.64 -1.62
CA LEU A 9 5.32 8.28 -2.30
C LEU A 9 4.16 8.72 -1.42
N VAL A 10 3.33 9.64 -1.90
CA VAL A 10 2.14 10.12 -1.17
C VAL A 10 0.90 9.64 -1.92
N VAL A 11 0.06 8.88 -1.25
CA VAL A 11 -1.15 8.27 -1.84
C VAL A 11 -2.38 8.91 -1.23
N ASP A 12 -3.27 9.43 -2.06
CA ASP A 12 -4.61 9.82 -1.68
C ASP A 12 -5.49 8.58 -1.52
N GLY A 13 -5.74 8.20 -0.27
CA GLY A 13 -6.30 6.91 0.06
C GLY A 13 -7.74 6.71 -0.41
N TYR A 14 -8.62 7.69 -0.20
CA TYR A 14 -10.01 7.56 -0.63
C TYR A 14 -10.16 7.70 -2.13
N ASN A 15 -9.34 8.56 -2.76
CA ASN A 15 -9.33 8.64 -4.22
C ASN A 15 -8.99 7.28 -4.85
N VAL A 16 -7.97 6.58 -4.36
CA VAL A 16 -7.62 5.24 -4.86
C VAL A 16 -8.72 4.22 -4.56
N ILE A 17 -9.24 4.21 -3.33
CA ILE A 17 -10.27 3.26 -2.88
C ILE A 17 -11.53 3.35 -3.75
N TYR A 18 -12.03 4.55 -4.04
CA TYR A 18 -13.26 4.72 -4.82
C TYR A 18 -13.10 4.44 -6.33
N LYS A 19 -11.86 4.44 -6.84
CA LYS A 19 -11.59 4.28 -8.27
C LYS A 19 -11.42 2.81 -8.70
N SER A 20 -11.36 1.86 -7.77
CA SER A 20 -11.10 0.45 -8.11
C SER A 20 -12.08 -0.54 -7.46
N PRO A 21 -12.69 -1.46 -8.25
CA PRO A 21 -13.45 -2.58 -7.72
C PRO A 21 -12.70 -3.44 -6.71
N ARG A 22 -11.35 -3.47 -6.79
CA ARG A 22 -10.50 -4.20 -5.84
C ARG A 22 -10.76 -3.76 -4.39
N TYR A 23 -10.97 -2.47 -4.17
CA TYR A 23 -11.18 -1.90 -2.84
C TYR A 23 -12.66 -1.72 -2.52
N THR A 24 -13.49 -1.32 -3.49
CA THR A 24 -14.92 -1.13 -3.25
C THR A 24 -15.66 -2.44 -2.97
N SER A 25 -15.21 -3.57 -3.53
CA SER A 25 -15.84 -4.88 -3.30
C SER A 25 -15.66 -5.43 -1.89
N VAL A 26 -14.70 -4.91 -1.12
CA VAL A 26 -14.44 -5.32 0.27
C VAL A 26 -14.97 -4.33 1.30
N MET A 27 -15.65 -3.26 0.84
CA MET A 27 -16.39 -2.37 1.73
C MET A 27 -17.62 -3.10 2.27
N ASP A 28 -17.89 -2.92 3.56
CA ASP A 28 -18.99 -3.61 4.22
C ASP A 28 -19.74 -2.65 5.15
N GLU A 29 -20.95 -2.27 4.76
CA GLU A 29 -21.82 -1.36 5.51
C GLU A 29 -22.76 -2.08 6.47
N SER A 30 -22.74 -3.42 6.50
CA SER A 30 -23.81 -4.22 7.12
C SER A 30 -23.76 -4.34 8.65
N ASP A 31 -22.59 -4.11 9.27
CA ASP A 31 -22.35 -4.44 10.69
C ASP A 31 -22.17 -3.24 11.63
N GLY A 32 -22.54 -2.01 11.23
CA GLY A 32 -22.41 -0.81 12.07
C GLY A 32 -20.95 -0.44 12.42
N HIS A 33 -19.99 -1.06 11.75
CA HIS A 33 -18.58 -0.75 11.79
C HIS A 33 -18.18 0.17 10.64
N ASP A 34 -16.97 0.74 10.74
CA ASP A 34 -16.39 1.58 9.69
C ASP A 34 -16.26 0.79 8.37
N PRO A 35 -17.06 1.12 7.34
CA PRO A 35 -17.19 0.28 6.14
C PRO A 35 -15.91 0.25 5.30
N PHE A 36 -15.00 1.20 5.53
CA PHE A 36 -13.75 1.33 4.81
C PHE A 36 -12.60 0.58 5.48
N MET A 37 -12.78 -0.01 6.66
CA MET A 37 -11.68 -0.64 7.41
C MET A 37 -10.91 -1.65 6.55
N ARG A 38 -11.60 -2.60 5.91
CA ARG A 38 -10.98 -3.63 5.06
C ARG A 38 -10.32 -3.03 3.81
N ALA A 39 -10.99 -2.08 3.16
CA ALA A 39 -10.46 -1.39 2.00
C ALA A 39 -9.16 -0.63 2.32
N ARG A 40 -9.11 0.08 3.45
CA ARG A 40 -7.90 0.80 3.90
C ARG A 40 -6.77 -0.17 4.25
N GLU A 41 -7.07 -1.27 4.94
CA GLU A 41 -6.06 -2.29 5.24
C GLU A 41 -5.46 -2.92 3.98
N MET A 42 -6.32 -3.25 3.01
CA MET A 42 -5.89 -3.81 1.73
C MET A 42 -5.02 -2.80 0.96
N LEU A 43 -5.47 -1.55 0.84
CA LEU A 43 -4.70 -0.49 0.18
C LEU A 43 -3.34 -0.28 0.85
N ILE A 44 -3.25 -0.28 2.18
CA ILE A 44 -1.98 -0.13 2.89
C ILE A 44 -1.02 -1.27 2.55
N GLY A 45 -1.52 -2.52 2.47
CA GLY A 45 -0.72 -3.67 2.06
C GLY A 45 -0.20 -3.55 0.62
N ASP A 46 -1.08 -3.16 -0.29
CA ASP A 46 -0.76 -2.96 -1.70
C ASP A 46 0.28 -1.84 -1.90
N VAL A 47 0.12 -0.72 -1.20
CA VAL A 47 1.09 0.40 -1.21
C VAL A 47 2.43 -0.04 -0.63
N ALA A 48 2.45 -0.87 0.42
CA ALA A 48 3.68 -1.41 0.98
C ALA A 48 4.45 -2.25 -0.06
N ALA A 49 3.74 -3.12 -0.79
CA ALA A 49 4.32 -3.94 -1.85
C ALA A 49 4.83 -3.08 -3.02
N TYR A 50 4.02 -2.13 -3.49
CA TYR A 50 4.40 -1.19 -4.54
C TYR A 50 5.64 -0.35 -4.18
N ALA A 51 5.70 0.12 -2.93
CA ALA A 51 6.78 0.98 -2.44
C ALA A 51 8.06 0.22 -2.09
N GLN A 52 8.01 -1.11 -1.98
CA GLN A 52 9.06 -1.93 -1.40
C GLN A 52 10.44 -1.64 -2.01
N GLY A 53 11.36 -1.15 -1.17
CA GLY A 53 12.74 -0.87 -1.57
C GLY A 53 12.94 0.36 -2.46
N ARG A 54 11.88 1.08 -2.84
CA ARG A 54 11.92 2.21 -3.79
C ARG A 54 11.50 3.53 -3.16
N TYR A 55 10.47 3.52 -2.31
CA TYR A 55 9.87 4.74 -1.75
C TYR A 55 9.78 4.67 -0.23
N ALA A 56 9.65 5.82 0.43
CA ALA A 56 9.00 5.87 1.74
C ALA A 56 7.52 6.24 1.53
N PRO A 57 6.59 5.29 1.72
CA PRO A 57 5.19 5.53 1.42
C PRO A 57 4.44 6.19 2.58
N ILE A 58 3.58 7.15 2.22
CA ILE A 58 2.59 7.78 3.08
C ILE A 58 1.22 7.64 2.42
N VAL A 59 0.24 7.12 3.15
CA VAL A 59 -1.17 7.11 2.71
C VAL A 59 -1.93 8.15 3.53
N VAL A 60 -2.61 9.06 2.84
CA VAL A 60 -3.43 10.11 3.45
C VAL A 60 -4.90 9.77 3.28
N PHE A 61 -5.66 9.77 4.36
CA PHE A 61 -7.11 9.59 4.36
C PHE A 61 -7.81 10.85 4.86
N ASP A 62 -8.90 11.24 4.20
CA ASP A 62 -9.76 12.33 4.69
C ASP A 62 -10.54 11.89 5.95
N ALA A 63 -10.39 12.63 7.04
CA ALA A 63 -11.12 12.38 8.28
C ALA A 63 -12.58 12.87 8.26
N ALA A 64 -13.01 13.56 7.20
CA ALA A 64 -14.37 14.10 7.05
C ALA A 64 -15.45 13.01 7.00
N GLY A 65 -15.77 12.42 8.16
CA GLY A 65 -16.98 11.62 8.37
C GLY A 65 -16.80 10.30 9.11
N ASN A 66 -15.60 9.72 9.19
CA ASN A 66 -15.42 8.35 9.70
C ASN A 66 -14.07 8.13 10.40
N VAL A 67 -13.87 8.73 11.56
CA VAL A 67 -12.74 8.36 12.41
C VAL A 67 -13.18 8.23 13.86
N SER A 68 -13.25 6.98 14.30
CA SER A 68 -13.19 6.67 15.72
C SER A 68 -11.88 7.25 16.29
N PRO A 69 -11.91 7.94 17.44
CA PRO A 69 -10.76 8.64 18.02
C PRO A 69 -9.56 7.73 18.36
N ASP A 70 -9.74 6.41 18.35
CA ASP A 70 -8.73 5.41 18.74
C ASP A 70 -7.81 4.90 17.62
N ARG A 71 -7.72 5.59 16.47
CA ARG A 71 -6.81 5.17 15.40
C ARG A 71 -5.57 6.06 15.36
N PRO A 72 -4.49 5.71 16.08
CA PRO A 72 -3.24 6.44 15.97
C PRO A 72 -2.74 6.38 14.51
N ASN A 73 -1.85 7.29 14.13
CA ASN A 73 -1.11 7.21 12.88
C ASN A 73 -0.35 5.87 12.86
N LEU A 74 -0.97 4.83 12.31
CA LEU A 74 -0.49 3.47 12.34
C LEU A 74 0.56 3.33 11.25
N THR A 75 1.78 2.98 11.63
CA THR A 75 2.77 2.47 10.66
C THR A 75 2.54 0.98 10.53
N ARG A 76 1.99 0.53 9.40
CA ARG A 76 1.79 -0.90 9.10
C ARG A 76 2.57 -1.26 7.84
N ALA A 77 3.31 -2.36 7.87
CA ALA A 77 4.15 -2.82 6.77
C ALA A 77 5.14 -1.76 6.22
N GLY A 78 5.59 -0.81 7.07
CA GLY A 78 6.49 0.28 6.65
C GLY A 78 5.79 1.46 5.97
N VAL A 79 4.46 1.45 5.87
CA VAL A 79 3.65 2.56 5.35
C VAL A 79 3.21 3.46 6.48
N LYS A 80 3.50 4.76 6.36
CA LYS A 80 2.98 5.76 7.30
C LYS A 80 1.57 6.15 6.89
N THR A 81 0.59 5.97 7.76
CA THR A 81 -0.78 6.45 7.52
C THR A 81 -1.01 7.78 8.24
N ILE A 82 -1.64 8.72 7.54
CA ILE A 82 -2.06 10.03 8.08
C ILE A 82 -3.55 10.19 7.82
N PHE A 83 -4.32 10.51 8.86
CA PHE A 83 -5.68 11.02 8.71
C PHE A 83 -5.65 12.54 8.78
N SER A 84 -6.36 13.23 7.90
CA SER A 84 -6.48 14.69 7.99
C SER A 84 -7.16 15.10 9.31
N GLN A 85 -6.99 16.36 9.74
CA GLN A 85 -7.70 16.85 10.91
C GLN A 85 -9.13 17.24 10.56
N THR A 86 -10.02 17.33 11.56
CA THR A 86 -11.37 17.88 11.36
C THR A 86 -11.28 19.30 10.77
N GLY A 87 -11.86 19.49 9.59
CA GLY A 87 -11.81 20.78 8.87
C GLY A 87 -10.59 20.97 7.97
N GLU A 88 -9.67 20.00 7.90
CA GLU A 88 -8.57 19.95 6.94
C GLU A 88 -8.86 18.85 5.88
N THR A 89 -8.73 19.18 4.60
CA THR A 89 -8.89 18.20 3.52
C THR A 89 -7.63 17.34 3.37
N ALA A 90 -7.78 16.12 2.83
CA ALA A 90 -6.63 15.30 2.46
C ALA A 90 -5.68 16.03 1.49
N ASP A 91 -6.24 16.80 0.54
CA ASP A 91 -5.48 17.64 -0.38
C ASP A 91 -4.52 18.60 0.35
N ALA A 92 -4.99 19.29 1.39
CA ALA A 92 -4.15 20.22 2.16
C ALA A 92 -3.00 19.50 2.88
N VAL A 93 -3.24 18.31 3.41
CA VAL A 93 -2.20 17.46 4.00
C VAL A 93 -1.16 17.05 2.95
N ILE A 94 -1.61 16.63 1.77
CA ILE A 94 -0.74 16.21 0.67
C ILE A 94 0.12 17.39 0.18
N GLU A 95 -0.46 18.58 0.02
CA GLU A 95 0.27 19.79 -0.37
C GLU A 95 1.37 20.15 0.64
N ARG A 96 1.10 19.99 1.93
CA ARG A 96 2.09 20.17 3.00
C ARG A 96 3.22 19.15 2.90
N LEU A 97 2.91 17.87 2.72
CA LEU A 97 3.92 16.81 2.55
C LEU A 97 4.82 17.03 1.33
N VAL A 98 4.22 17.46 0.21
CA VAL A 98 4.95 17.80 -1.02
C VAL A 98 5.88 19.00 -0.77
N SER A 99 5.39 20.04 -0.10
CA SER A 99 6.18 21.23 0.24
C SER A 99 7.35 20.90 1.17
N ASP A 100 7.12 20.04 2.17
CA ASP A 100 8.15 19.55 3.08
C ASP A 100 9.23 18.76 2.34
N ALA A 101 8.85 17.80 1.50
CA ALA A 101 9.79 17.01 0.70
C ALA A 101 10.66 17.89 -0.21
N ARG A 102 10.07 18.92 -0.82
CA ARG A 102 10.81 19.89 -1.64
C ARG A 102 11.85 20.67 -0.83
N ARG A 103 11.49 21.14 0.38
CA ARG A 103 12.44 21.82 1.28
C ARG A 103 13.59 20.91 1.70
N GLU A 104 13.34 19.61 1.78
CA GLU A 104 14.35 18.59 2.05
C GLU A 104 15.15 18.13 0.82
N ASN A 105 14.92 18.72 -0.36
CA ASN A 105 15.49 18.31 -1.64
C ASN A 105 15.26 16.81 -1.94
N ARG A 106 14.03 16.35 -1.68
CA ARG A 106 13.60 14.96 -1.80
C ARG A 106 12.54 14.82 -2.88
N ASP A 107 12.76 13.89 -3.82
CA ASP A 107 11.80 13.56 -4.86
C ASP A 107 10.47 13.10 -4.26
N VAL A 108 9.36 13.51 -4.88
CA VAL A 108 8.01 13.15 -4.44
C VAL A 108 7.16 12.70 -5.61
N THR A 109 6.51 11.57 -5.42
CA THR A 109 5.48 11.02 -6.30
C THR A 109 4.15 11.07 -5.57
N VAL A 110 3.13 11.61 -6.22
CA VAL A 110 1.78 11.69 -5.67
C VAL A 110 0.84 10.82 -6.49
N VAL A 111 0.10 9.94 -5.82
CA VAL A 111 -0.95 9.12 -6.42
C VAL A 111 -2.30 9.74 -6.11
N THR A 112 -2.94 10.28 -7.13
CA THR A 112 -4.34 10.72 -7.10
C THR A 112 -4.84 10.86 -8.54
N SER A 113 -6.13 10.63 -8.74
CA SER A 113 -6.82 10.94 -10.00
C SER A 113 -7.52 12.30 -9.97
N ASP A 114 -7.46 13.05 -8.87
CA ASP A 114 -8.05 14.38 -8.76
C ASP A 114 -7.08 15.48 -9.22
N ASN A 115 -7.63 16.44 -9.98
CA ASN A 115 -6.86 17.54 -10.56
C ASN A 115 -6.62 18.70 -9.58
N THR A 116 -7.03 18.57 -8.33
CA THR A 116 -7.00 19.65 -7.31
C THR A 116 -5.61 19.93 -6.77
N ILE A 117 -4.70 18.95 -6.79
CA ILE A 117 -3.33 19.18 -6.33
C ILE A 117 -2.70 20.23 -7.24
N ARG A 118 -2.33 21.38 -6.70
CA ARG A 118 -1.66 22.45 -7.44
C ARG A 118 -0.16 22.31 -7.24
N ALA A 119 0.52 21.65 -8.18
CA ALA A 119 1.98 21.62 -8.22
C ALA A 119 2.49 22.96 -8.74
N THR A 120 2.35 24.02 -7.94
CA THR A 120 2.75 25.37 -8.36
C THR A 120 4.14 25.68 -7.82
N VAL A 121 5.02 26.11 -8.74
CA VAL A 121 6.29 26.83 -8.57
C VAL A 121 7.43 26.12 -7.79
N GLY A 122 8.51 25.76 -8.50
CA GLY A 122 9.87 25.62 -7.93
C GLY A 122 10.55 24.24 -8.02
N GLY A 123 11.56 24.14 -8.90
CA GLY A 123 12.81 23.38 -8.75
C GLY A 123 12.80 21.84 -8.84
N ILE A 124 11.93 21.15 -8.10
CA ILE A 124 11.95 19.68 -7.95
C ILE A 124 10.68 19.10 -8.59
N PRO A 125 10.81 18.16 -9.54
CA PRO A 125 9.65 17.57 -10.19
C PRO A 125 8.78 16.82 -9.18
N VAL A 126 7.49 17.11 -9.20
CA VAL A 126 6.47 16.30 -8.52
C VAL A 126 5.92 15.37 -9.57
N THR A 127 6.22 14.08 -9.45
CA THR A 127 5.64 13.07 -10.33
C THR A 127 4.21 12.82 -9.89
N ARG A 128 3.27 12.79 -10.84
CA ARG A 128 1.89 12.37 -10.57
C ARG A 128 1.62 11.04 -11.24
N ILE A 129 0.92 10.18 -10.53
CA ILE A 129 0.45 8.90 -10.99
C ILE A 129 -1.05 8.86 -10.72
N SER A 130 -1.85 8.39 -11.68
CA SER A 130 -3.28 8.20 -11.45
C SER A 130 -3.52 6.99 -10.56
N SER A 131 -4.66 6.99 -9.87
CA SER A 131 -5.07 5.84 -9.06
C SER A 131 -5.16 4.55 -9.87
N ASP A 132 -5.60 4.63 -11.13
CA ASP A 132 -5.69 3.48 -12.03
C ASP A 132 -4.33 2.86 -12.34
N VAL A 133 -3.28 3.68 -12.51
CA VAL A 133 -1.92 3.17 -12.75
C VAL A 133 -1.39 2.45 -11.52
N LEU A 134 -1.55 3.02 -10.33
CA LEU A 134 -1.15 2.33 -9.09
C LEU A 134 -1.88 0.99 -8.95
N VAL A 135 -3.19 0.97 -9.20
CA VAL A 135 -4.02 -0.24 -9.09
C VAL A 135 -3.58 -1.31 -10.09
N SER A 136 -3.27 -0.92 -11.33
CA SER A 136 -2.77 -1.84 -12.35
C SER A 136 -1.42 -2.43 -11.93
N ASP A 137 -0.46 -1.59 -11.55
CA ASP A 137 0.88 -2.03 -11.14
C ASP A 137 0.83 -2.97 -9.93
N VAL A 138 -0.05 -2.67 -8.96
CA VAL A 138 -0.32 -3.54 -7.81
C VAL A 138 -0.91 -4.88 -8.27
N GLY A 139 -1.84 -4.86 -9.23
CA GLY A 139 -2.42 -6.07 -9.81
C GLY A 139 -1.36 -6.99 -10.40
N ASP A 140 -0.41 -6.43 -11.14
CA ASP A 140 0.70 -7.17 -11.74
C ASP A 140 1.62 -7.76 -10.66
N ILE A 141 1.97 -6.98 -9.62
CA ILE A 141 2.77 -7.44 -8.49
C ILE A 141 2.09 -8.64 -7.80
N VAL A 142 0.78 -8.55 -7.56
CA VAL A 142 0.03 -9.63 -6.90
C VAL A 142 0.03 -10.90 -7.76
N GLN A 143 -0.22 -10.77 -9.06
CA GLN A 143 -0.19 -11.91 -9.98
C GLN A 143 1.19 -12.56 -10.05
N ASP A 144 2.26 -11.77 -10.07
CA ASP A 144 3.62 -12.31 -10.10
C ASP A 144 3.96 -13.07 -8.82
N VAL A 145 3.51 -12.59 -7.66
CA VAL A 145 3.66 -13.30 -6.38
C VAL A 145 2.86 -14.60 -6.36
N GLU A 146 1.63 -14.60 -6.87
CA GLU A 146 0.80 -15.80 -6.98
C GLU A 146 1.45 -16.85 -7.87
N ARG A 147 1.90 -16.47 -9.08
CA ARG A 147 2.59 -17.39 -10.00
C ARG A 147 3.85 -17.98 -9.36
N ALA A 148 4.68 -17.15 -8.71
CA ALA A 148 5.89 -17.63 -8.04
C ALA A 148 5.59 -18.60 -6.89
N ASN A 149 4.48 -18.39 -6.17
CA ASN A 149 4.05 -19.30 -5.10
C ASN A 149 3.53 -20.63 -5.66
N ASP A 150 2.78 -20.61 -6.75
CA ASP A 150 2.29 -21.81 -7.41
C ASP A 150 3.43 -22.66 -7.97
N GLU A 151 4.43 -22.03 -8.59
CA GLU A 151 5.64 -22.71 -9.06
C GLU A 151 6.42 -23.36 -7.90
N ARG A 152 6.61 -22.64 -6.78
CA ARG A 152 7.28 -23.18 -5.59
C ARG A 152 6.51 -24.35 -4.99
N ASN A 153 5.18 -24.25 -4.92
CA ASN A 153 4.32 -25.30 -4.41
C ASN A 153 4.40 -26.54 -5.32
N HIS A 154 4.33 -26.35 -6.64
CA HIS A 154 4.47 -27.43 -7.63
C HIS A 154 5.82 -28.14 -7.48
N VAL A 155 6.93 -27.39 -7.40
CA VAL A 155 8.25 -27.98 -7.15
C VAL A 155 8.26 -28.77 -5.84
N ARG A 156 7.67 -28.24 -4.75
CA ARG A 156 7.63 -28.95 -3.48
C ARG A 156 6.85 -30.26 -3.55
N PHE A 157 5.70 -30.29 -4.23
CA PHE A 157 4.95 -31.53 -4.46
C PHE A 157 5.76 -32.56 -5.27
N THR A 158 6.41 -32.14 -6.35
CA THR A 158 7.23 -33.07 -7.17
C THR A 158 8.41 -33.66 -6.41
N LEU A 159 8.97 -32.93 -5.45
CA LEU A 159 10.02 -33.48 -4.58
C LEU A 159 9.44 -34.46 -3.57
N GLU A 160 8.33 -34.13 -2.91
CA GLU A 160 7.63 -35.03 -1.97
C GLU A 160 7.24 -36.37 -2.61
N ASP A 161 6.87 -36.38 -3.89
CA ASP A 161 6.50 -37.58 -4.64
C ASP A 161 7.69 -38.44 -5.10
N ARG A 162 8.90 -37.86 -5.11
CA ARG A 162 10.14 -38.56 -5.50
C ARG A 162 10.97 -39.01 -4.31
N LEU A 163 10.59 -38.63 -3.09
CA LEU A 163 11.27 -39.06 -1.88
C LEU A 163 10.83 -40.47 -1.50
N ASP A 164 11.79 -41.29 -1.07
CA ASP A 164 11.47 -42.60 -0.50
C ASP A 164 10.66 -42.42 0.81
N PRO A 165 9.84 -43.43 1.21
CA PRO A 165 8.92 -43.31 2.33
C PRO A 165 9.59 -42.90 3.65
N LYS A 166 10.85 -43.29 3.85
CA LYS A 166 11.60 -42.98 5.08
C LYS A 166 12.04 -41.53 5.11
N THR A 167 12.43 -40.96 3.96
CA THR A 167 12.81 -39.55 3.86
C THR A 167 11.59 -38.62 3.93
N ARG A 168 10.46 -39.03 3.33
CA ARG A 168 9.18 -38.29 3.43
C ARG A 168 8.68 -38.20 4.88
N ALA A 169 8.65 -39.32 5.61
CA ALA A 169 8.27 -39.34 7.02
C ALA A 169 9.16 -38.44 7.91
N LYS A 170 10.45 -38.33 7.57
CA LYS A 170 11.38 -37.46 8.29
C LYS A 170 11.14 -35.98 7.97
N LEU A 171 10.76 -35.66 6.75
CA LEU A 171 10.39 -34.30 6.33
C LEU A 171 9.06 -33.85 6.98
N ASP A 172 8.05 -34.72 7.01
CA ASP A 172 6.75 -34.45 7.65
C ASP A 172 6.90 -34.18 9.15
N ALA A 173 7.76 -34.95 9.83
CA ALA A 173 8.12 -34.71 11.24
C ALA A 173 8.82 -33.36 11.48
N LEU A 174 9.63 -32.88 10.53
CA LEU A 174 10.28 -31.57 10.61
C LEU A 174 9.32 -30.40 10.27
N LEU A 175 8.35 -30.64 9.37
CA LEU A 175 7.34 -29.66 8.97
C LEU A 175 6.11 -29.63 9.88
N GLY A 176 6.04 -30.51 10.89
CA GLY A 176 4.92 -30.57 11.83
C GLY A 176 3.60 -31.06 11.23
N ARG A 177 3.65 -31.71 10.06
CA ARG A 177 2.49 -32.34 9.44
C ARG A 177 2.35 -33.75 10.02
N ARG A 178 1.22 -34.02 10.66
CA ARG A 178 0.85 -35.35 11.18
C ARG A 178 -0.12 -36.04 10.24
#